data_AF-A0A8J4RZF3-F1
#
_entry.id   AF-A0A8J4RZF3-F1
#
_cell.length_a   1.000
_cell.length_b   1.000
_cell.length_c   1.000
_cell.angle_alpha   90.00
_cell.angle_beta   90.00
_cell.angle_gamma   90.00
#
_symmetry.space_group_name_H-M   'P 1'
#
loop_
_entity.id
_entity.type
_entity.pdbx_description
1 polymer ?
#
loop_
_entity_poly.entity_id
_entity_poly.type
_entity_poly.pdbx_seq_one_letter_code
_entity_poly.pdbx_strand_id
1 'polypeptide(L)'
;MNPTTPSPPSSSSSSSSSSSSSSPQTLLDLITNLLSLLLLSSLSVQSFTGRWQVLHSKLTALRSSLSSLSSSPHWSDNPLLLSLLPSLHSTLHRLSSLSHQCSLPSFSGGKLLMQSDLDMASSSLSNSLHDLDLLLRSGVLHHSNAIVLSHPGPSSTKEDLGFFVRDLFTRLQIGGIEFKKKALESLLQLLTQDDEKSKSATLVAKEGNVAYLIHLLDFNNDNLIREHATTAVSVLASANDESRKAVFEEGGLGPLLRILETGSMSLKEKASAAVEAITADPENAWAISAYGGVSILTEACRSGSTVTQAHAVGAIRNVANVEEIKNSLAEEGAVTVLIQVLISGTSSAQEKAAHCIAILASSANLCVFACYSIDQ
;
A
#
# COMPACT_ATOMS: atom_id res chain seq x y z
N MET A 1 19.76 -74.01 9.16
CA MET A 1 18.97 -72.97 8.45
C MET A 1 18.58 -71.90 9.45
N ASN A 2 19.41 -70.86 9.58
CA ASN A 2 18.96 -69.46 9.69
C ASN A 2 20.20 -68.57 9.54
N PRO A 3 20.07 -67.41 8.87
CA PRO A 3 21.19 -66.71 8.26
C PRO A 3 21.85 -65.69 9.20
N THR A 4 23.14 -65.53 8.98
CA THR A 4 24.03 -64.47 9.46
C THR A 4 23.47 -63.08 9.10
N THR A 5 23.20 -62.27 10.11
CA THR A 5 22.93 -60.82 9.99
C THR A 5 24.24 -60.05 9.83
N PRO A 6 24.42 -59.20 8.80
CA PRO A 6 25.57 -58.31 8.72
C PRO A 6 25.30 -56.98 9.45
N SER A 7 26.36 -56.50 10.10
CA SER A 7 26.48 -55.21 10.78
C SER A 7 26.22 -54.00 9.85
N PRO A 8 25.78 -52.85 10.38
CA PRO A 8 25.59 -51.63 9.58
C PRO A 8 26.94 -51.01 9.21
N PRO A 9 27.09 -50.42 8.00
CA PRO A 9 28.32 -49.73 7.63
C PRO A 9 28.39 -48.35 8.28
N SER A 10 29.57 -48.07 8.80
CA SER A 10 30.10 -46.81 9.29
C SER A 10 30.01 -45.67 8.27
N SER A 11 29.44 -44.55 8.74
CA SER A 11 29.79 -43.16 8.42
C SER A 11 30.69 -42.92 7.19
N SER A 12 30.07 -42.64 6.04
CA SER A 12 30.71 -41.88 4.97
C SER A 12 30.48 -40.39 5.21
N SER A 13 31.52 -39.74 5.71
CA SER A 13 31.70 -38.29 5.69
C SER A 13 31.57 -37.78 4.26
N SER A 14 30.40 -37.26 3.90
CA SER A 14 30.20 -36.45 2.70
C SER A 14 30.35 -34.98 3.09
N SER A 15 31.60 -34.54 3.07
CA SER A 15 31.98 -33.14 2.93
C SER A 15 31.33 -32.57 1.66
N SER A 16 30.14 -32.00 1.80
CA SER A 16 29.50 -31.19 0.78
C SER A 16 29.78 -29.72 1.11
N SER A 17 30.89 -29.26 0.54
CA SER A 17 31.15 -27.90 0.07
C SER A 17 30.06 -26.87 0.42
N SER A 18 30.28 -26.16 1.53
CA SER A 18 29.61 -24.89 1.84
C SER A 18 29.91 -23.89 0.73
N SER A 19 28.92 -23.65 -0.14
CA SER A 19 28.89 -22.47 -0.99
C SER A 19 28.94 -21.24 -0.08
N SER A 20 29.97 -20.43 -0.23
CA SER A 20 30.20 -19.20 0.52
C SER A 20 29.15 -18.14 0.17
N SER A 21 27.94 -18.30 0.70
CA SER A 21 27.03 -17.19 0.90
C SER A 21 27.56 -16.41 2.10
N SER A 22 27.89 -15.13 1.92
CA SER A 22 28.24 -14.26 3.03
C SER A 22 27.09 -14.25 4.03
N SER A 23 27.35 -14.71 5.25
CA SER A 23 26.32 -14.73 6.29
C SER A 23 25.83 -13.29 6.54
N PRO A 24 24.54 -13.07 6.82
CA PRO A 24 23.98 -11.74 7.11
C PRO A 24 24.71 -11.05 8.26
N GLN A 25 25.26 -11.82 9.20
CA GLN A 25 26.18 -11.36 10.23
C GLN A 25 27.43 -10.68 9.64
N THR A 26 28.12 -11.36 8.72
CA THR A 26 29.33 -10.81 8.08
C THR A 26 29.02 -9.51 7.35
N LEU A 27 27.87 -9.42 6.68
CA LEU A 27 27.46 -8.21 5.99
C LEU A 27 27.16 -7.07 6.97
N LEU A 28 26.50 -7.35 8.10
CA LEU A 28 26.26 -6.35 9.13
C LEU A 28 27.58 -5.85 9.75
N ASP A 29 28.54 -6.73 9.97
CA ASP A 29 29.86 -6.36 10.48
C ASP A 29 30.61 -5.45 9.47
N LEU A 30 30.52 -5.74 8.17
CA LEU A 30 31.06 -4.87 7.12
C LEU A 30 30.38 -3.49 7.11
N ILE A 31 29.05 -3.45 7.18
CA ILE A 31 28.26 -2.21 7.23
C ILE A 31 28.64 -1.37 8.45
N THR A 32 28.72 -1.99 9.62
CA THR A 32 29.02 -1.30 10.89
C THR A 32 30.45 -0.76 10.92
N ASN A 33 31.42 -1.48 10.33
CA ASN A 33 32.79 -0.99 10.15
C ASN A 33 32.85 0.19 9.18
N LEU A 34 32.22 0.06 8.00
CA LEU A 34 32.17 1.12 6.99
C LEU A 34 31.49 2.39 7.54
N LEU A 35 30.41 2.22 8.29
CA LEU A 35 29.70 3.31 8.96
C LEU A 35 30.59 4.05 9.96
N SER A 36 31.39 3.32 10.74
CA SER A 36 32.31 3.91 11.72
C SER A 36 33.39 4.76 11.04
N LEU A 37 33.95 4.28 9.93
CA LEU A 37 34.91 5.03 9.11
C LEU A 37 34.26 6.27 8.48
N LEU A 38 33.04 6.14 7.97
CA LEU A 38 32.30 7.22 7.31
C LEU A 38 31.89 8.32 8.30
N LEU A 39 31.55 7.96 9.54
CA LEU A 39 31.29 8.92 10.62
C LEU A 39 32.51 9.79 10.91
N LEU A 40 33.71 9.20 10.94
CA LEU A 40 34.95 9.98 11.06
C LEU A 40 35.21 10.82 9.80
N SER A 41 35.07 10.25 8.60
CA SER A 41 35.40 10.95 7.36
C SER A 41 34.45 12.11 7.07
N SER A 42 33.18 12.00 7.45
CA SER A 42 32.20 13.09 7.29
C SER A 42 32.56 14.35 8.10
N LEU A 43 33.35 14.23 9.17
CA LEU A 43 33.86 15.36 9.96
C LEU A 43 35.09 16.02 9.31
N SER A 44 35.82 15.31 8.44
CA SER A 44 37.03 15.81 7.78
C SER A 44 36.77 16.41 6.39
N VAL A 45 35.51 16.42 5.95
CA VAL A 45 35.11 16.99 4.66
C VAL A 45 35.25 18.52 4.65
N GLN A 46 35.84 19.05 3.59
CA GLN A 46 36.06 20.50 3.41
C GLN A 46 35.02 21.18 2.51
N SER A 47 34.36 20.42 1.62
CA SER A 47 33.36 20.92 0.66
C SER A 47 31.94 20.43 0.98
N PHE A 48 30.92 21.23 0.68
CA PHE A 48 29.49 20.87 0.91
C PHE A 48 29.15 20.54 2.37
N THR A 49 29.79 21.23 3.32
CA THR A 49 29.72 20.96 4.77
C THR A 49 28.30 20.86 5.32
N GLY A 50 27.38 21.75 4.91
CA GLY A 50 25.99 21.71 5.37
C GLY A 50 25.25 20.42 5.01
N ARG A 51 25.48 19.87 3.81
CA ARG A 51 24.88 18.59 3.38
C ARG A 51 25.52 17.41 4.10
N TRP A 52 26.83 17.48 4.34
CA TRP A 52 27.55 16.49 5.13
C TRP A 52 27.14 16.49 6.60
N GLN A 53 26.77 17.63 7.19
CA GLN A 53 26.18 17.67 8.54
C GLN A 53 24.85 16.93 8.61
N VAL A 54 23.96 17.14 7.63
CA VAL A 54 22.69 16.39 7.53
C VAL A 54 22.97 14.89 7.34
N LEU A 55 23.88 14.52 6.45
CA LEU A 55 24.28 13.12 6.27
C LEU A 55 24.88 12.53 7.56
N HIS A 56 25.73 13.26 8.27
CA HIS A 56 26.33 12.83 9.53
C HIS A 56 25.25 12.50 10.56
N SER A 57 24.26 13.39 10.77
CA SER A 57 23.15 13.11 11.69
C SER A 57 22.38 11.83 11.32
N LYS A 58 22.17 11.58 10.02
CA LYS A 58 21.51 10.36 9.53
C LYS A 58 22.37 9.12 9.75
N LEU A 59 23.69 9.21 9.54
CA LEU A 59 24.63 8.12 9.81
C LEU A 59 24.70 7.78 11.30
N THR A 60 24.62 8.78 12.18
CA THR A 60 24.54 8.56 13.64
C THR A 60 23.25 7.84 14.01
N ALA A 61 22.11 8.27 13.45
CA ALA A 61 20.83 7.58 13.64
C ALA A 61 20.88 6.13 13.12
N LEU A 62 21.55 5.90 11.98
CA LEU A 62 21.74 4.56 11.42
C LEU A 62 22.53 3.68 12.39
N ARG A 63 23.57 4.23 13.03
CA ARG A 63 24.36 3.47 14.01
C ARG A 63 23.48 2.98 15.17
N SER A 64 22.58 3.81 15.69
CA SER A 64 21.64 3.40 16.74
C SER A 64 20.64 2.35 16.26
N SER A 65 20.10 2.49 15.04
CA SER A 65 19.15 1.51 14.48
C SER A 65 19.82 0.15 14.24
N LEU A 66 21.04 0.13 13.72
CA LEU A 66 21.79 -1.12 13.52
C LEU A 66 22.19 -1.79 14.85
N SER A 67 22.49 -0.99 15.88
CA SER A 67 22.71 -1.54 17.23
C SER A 67 21.45 -2.22 17.76
N SER A 68 20.30 -1.57 17.61
CA SER A 68 18.99 -2.10 18.04
C SER A 68 18.60 -3.35 17.25
N LEU A 69 18.91 -3.37 15.95
CA LEU A 69 18.74 -4.54 15.08
C LEU A 69 19.58 -5.71 15.57
N SER A 70 20.87 -5.48 15.84
CA SER A 70 21.79 -6.54 16.30
C SER A 70 21.42 -7.12 17.66
N SER A 71 20.73 -6.35 18.51
CA SER A 71 20.22 -6.82 19.80
C SER A 71 18.88 -7.56 19.71
N SER A 72 18.20 -7.50 18.56
CA SER A 72 16.92 -8.17 18.38
C SER A 72 17.14 -9.69 18.19
N PRO A 73 16.28 -10.55 18.73
CA PRO A 73 16.36 -11.99 18.48
C PRO A 73 16.10 -12.28 17.00
N HIS A 74 16.68 -13.36 16.46
CA HIS A 74 16.38 -13.91 15.12
C HIS A 74 16.52 -12.98 13.91
N TRP A 75 17.17 -11.82 14.05
CA TRP A 75 17.32 -10.87 12.94
C TRP A 75 18.05 -11.48 11.75
N SER A 76 19.06 -12.32 11.97
CA SER A 76 19.89 -12.92 10.91
C SER A 76 19.08 -13.74 9.90
N ASP A 77 17.96 -14.32 10.33
CA ASP A 77 17.16 -15.23 9.52
C ASP A 77 15.98 -14.53 8.86
N ASN A 78 15.82 -13.22 9.11
CA ASN A 78 14.68 -12.47 8.57
C ASN A 78 14.90 -12.16 7.08
N PRO A 79 14.01 -12.63 6.19
CA PRO A 79 14.25 -12.51 4.76
C PRO A 79 14.09 -11.08 4.24
N LEU A 80 13.44 -10.17 4.99
CA LEU A 80 13.34 -8.75 4.62
C LEU A 80 14.69 -8.04 4.75
N LEU A 81 15.61 -8.55 5.58
CA LEU A 81 16.97 -8.00 5.70
C LEU A 81 17.88 -8.39 4.54
N LEU A 82 17.54 -9.46 3.81
CA LEU A 82 18.32 -9.91 2.65
C LEU A 82 18.27 -8.90 1.50
N SER A 83 17.22 -8.09 1.39
CA SER A 83 17.15 -6.98 0.44
C SER A 83 17.68 -5.67 1.03
N LEU A 84 17.46 -5.44 2.32
CA LEU A 84 17.74 -4.17 2.98
C LEU A 84 19.23 -3.98 3.30
N LEU A 85 19.93 -5.00 3.81
CA LEU A 85 21.35 -4.86 4.16
C LEU A 85 22.25 -4.61 2.93
N PRO A 86 22.07 -5.30 1.78
CA PRO A 86 22.89 -5.02 0.60
C PRO A 86 22.67 -3.61 0.02
N SER A 87 21.42 -3.11 0.02
CA SER A 87 21.11 -1.75 -0.47
C SER A 87 21.71 -0.67 0.43
N LEU A 88 21.66 -0.88 1.75
CA LEU A 88 22.32 -0.03 2.73
C LEU A 88 23.84 -0.03 2.54
N HIS A 89 24.44 -1.21 2.40
CA HIS A 89 25.87 -1.37 2.15
C HIS A 89 26.32 -0.62 0.89
N SER A 90 25.57 -0.74 -0.21
CA SER A 90 25.83 -0.01 -1.46
C SER A 90 25.77 1.51 -1.26
N THR A 91 24.76 1.99 -0.53
CA THR A 91 24.58 3.43 -0.24
C THR A 91 25.74 3.97 0.60
N LEU A 92 26.17 3.24 1.63
CA LEU A 92 27.32 3.64 2.46
C LEU A 92 28.63 3.63 1.68
N HIS A 93 28.83 2.68 0.77
CA HIS A 93 30.00 2.67 -0.11
C HIS A 93 30.02 3.88 -1.04
N ARG A 94 28.87 4.24 -1.63
CA ARG A 94 28.74 5.46 -2.43
C ARG A 94 29.08 6.70 -1.61
N LEU A 95 28.52 6.82 -0.40
CA LEU A 95 28.84 7.93 0.51
C LEU A 95 30.33 7.97 0.87
N SER A 96 30.97 6.84 1.10
CA SER A 96 32.42 6.78 1.33
C SER A 96 33.20 7.36 0.15
N SER A 97 32.86 6.98 -1.09
CA SER A 97 33.49 7.56 -2.29
C SER A 97 33.28 9.07 -2.40
N LEU A 98 32.05 9.54 -2.16
CA LEU A 98 31.73 10.98 -2.20
C LEU A 98 32.46 11.76 -1.10
N SER A 99 32.61 11.17 0.10
CA SER A 99 33.37 11.77 1.21
C SER A 99 34.82 12.02 0.81
N HIS A 100 35.49 11.03 0.21
CA HIS A 100 36.87 11.18 -0.26
C HIS A 100 37.01 12.31 -1.27
N GLN A 101 36.07 12.45 -2.21
CA GLN A 101 36.09 13.55 -3.19
C GLN A 101 35.88 14.93 -2.54
N CYS A 102 35.07 15.01 -1.48
CA CYS A 102 34.79 16.27 -0.77
C CYS A 102 35.88 16.65 0.25
N SER A 103 36.76 15.72 0.62
CA SER A 103 37.92 15.97 1.49
C SER A 103 39.16 16.46 0.74
N LEU A 104 39.12 16.53 -0.61
CA LEU A 104 40.23 17.05 -1.41
C LEU A 104 40.37 18.59 -1.24
N PRO A 105 41.60 19.13 -1.16
CA PRO A 105 41.85 20.56 -0.90
C PRO A 105 41.26 21.52 -1.95
N SER A 106 41.09 21.04 -3.17
CA SER A 106 40.49 21.79 -4.28
C SER A 106 39.52 20.89 -5.03
N PHE A 107 38.23 21.03 -4.75
CA PHE A 107 37.19 20.27 -5.45
C PHE A 107 37.13 20.70 -6.92
N SER A 108 37.58 19.82 -7.82
CA SER A 108 37.64 20.03 -9.27
C SER A 108 36.44 19.43 -10.04
N GLY A 109 35.51 18.80 -9.33
CA GLY A 109 34.33 18.15 -9.93
C GLY A 109 33.20 19.12 -10.28
N GLY A 110 32.20 18.62 -11.00
CA GLY A 110 30.96 19.35 -11.25
C GLY A 110 30.18 19.60 -9.96
N LYS A 111 30.11 20.84 -9.49
CA LYS A 111 29.44 21.19 -8.21
C LYS A 111 27.96 20.80 -8.17
N LEU A 112 27.25 20.92 -9.28
CA LEU A 112 25.84 20.54 -9.36
C LEU A 112 25.66 19.01 -9.37
N LEU A 113 26.54 18.30 -10.07
CA LEU A 113 26.54 16.84 -10.08
C LEU A 113 26.76 16.29 -8.67
N MET A 114 27.78 16.79 -7.97
CA MET A 114 28.08 16.39 -6.59
C MET A 114 26.92 16.70 -5.63
N GLN A 115 26.25 17.85 -5.79
CA GLN A 115 25.04 18.15 -5.02
C GLN A 115 23.93 17.11 -5.27
N SER A 116 23.64 16.83 -6.54
CA SER A 116 22.65 15.81 -6.90
C SER A 116 23.01 14.43 -6.34
N ASP A 117 24.29 14.04 -6.40
CA ASP A 117 24.78 12.79 -5.83
C ASP A 117 24.63 12.70 -4.32
N LEU A 118 24.94 13.79 -3.59
CA LEU A 118 24.75 13.86 -2.15
C LEU A 118 23.27 13.83 -1.77
N ASP A 119 22.39 14.51 -2.53
CA ASP A 119 20.95 14.50 -2.28
C ASP A 119 20.34 13.12 -2.54
N MET A 120 20.74 12.47 -3.64
CA MET A 120 20.33 11.09 -3.94
C MET A 120 20.78 10.13 -2.83
N ALA A 121 22.05 10.17 -2.41
CA ALA A 121 22.55 9.31 -1.36
C ALA A 121 21.89 9.60 0.00
N SER A 122 21.62 10.88 0.31
CA SER A 122 20.89 11.31 1.50
C SER A 122 19.45 10.80 1.51
N SER A 123 18.78 10.82 0.36
CA SER A 123 17.44 10.25 0.18
C SER A 123 17.46 8.73 0.37
N SER A 124 18.36 8.00 -0.29
CA SER A 124 18.52 6.56 -0.12
C SER A 124 18.78 6.17 1.34
N LEU A 125 19.66 6.89 2.04
CA LEU A 125 19.93 6.67 3.45
C LEU A 125 18.68 6.92 4.33
N SER A 126 17.86 7.91 3.98
CA SER A 126 16.62 8.20 4.70
C SER A 126 15.60 7.07 4.54
N ASN A 127 15.50 6.50 3.33
CA ASN A 127 14.63 5.36 3.08
C ASN A 127 15.11 4.13 3.87
N SER A 128 16.40 3.82 3.85
CA SER A 128 16.92 2.70 4.66
C SER A 128 16.71 2.90 6.16
N LEU A 129 16.82 4.13 6.67
CA LEU A 129 16.49 4.46 8.06
C LEU A 129 15.01 4.23 8.37
N HIS A 130 14.13 4.68 7.49
CA HIS A 130 12.69 4.46 7.62
C HIS A 130 12.35 2.97 7.63
N ASP A 131 12.90 2.21 6.68
CA ASP A 131 12.65 0.77 6.57
C ASP A 131 13.16 0.00 7.81
N LEU A 132 14.34 0.39 8.34
CA LEU A 132 14.87 -0.17 9.59
C LEU A 132 14.00 0.18 10.80
N ASP A 133 13.54 1.43 10.91
CA ASP A 133 12.63 1.85 11.98
C ASP A 133 11.30 1.07 11.92
N LEU A 134 10.75 0.88 10.72
CA LEU A 134 9.55 0.08 10.50
C LEU A 134 9.74 -1.39 10.93
N LEU A 135 10.86 -2.01 10.56
CA LEU A 135 11.22 -3.36 10.98
C LEU A 135 11.32 -3.49 12.50
N LEU A 136 11.94 -2.52 13.18
CA LEU A 136 12.11 -2.54 14.62
C LEU A 136 10.78 -2.35 15.36
N ARG A 137 9.94 -1.42 14.90
CA ARG A 137 8.65 -1.11 15.54
C ARG A 137 7.56 -2.14 15.28
N SER A 138 7.58 -2.78 14.12
CA SER A 138 6.58 -3.80 13.77
C SER A 138 6.70 -5.05 14.63
N GLY A 139 7.89 -5.32 15.18
CA GLY A 139 8.18 -6.49 16.01
C GLY A 139 8.35 -7.78 15.19
N VAL A 140 8.39 -7.68 13.86
CA VAL A 140 8.54 -8.82 12.92
C VAL A 140 9.80 -9.64 13.22
N LEU A 141 10.86 -8.96 13.67
CA LEU A 141 12.12 -9.60 14.07
C LEU A 141 11.95 -10.57 15.25
N HIS A 142 10.91 -10.42 16.08
CA HIS A 142 10.74 -11.22 17.30
C HIS A 142 9.96 -12.53 17.07
N HIS A 143 9.13 -12.63 16.02
CA HIS A 143 8.19 -13.75 15.87
C HIS A 143 8.03 -14.31 14.45
N SER A 144 8.47 -13.63 13.38
CA SER A 144 8.08 -14.03 12.01
C SER A 144 9.19 -13.88 10.97
N ASN A 145 9.84 -15.01 10.66
CA ASN A 145 10.87 -15.11 9.61
C ASN A 145 10.40 -15.85 8.35
N ALA A 146 9.20 -16.41 8.35
CA ALA A 146 8.69 -17.15 7.20
C ALA A 146 8.17 -16.20 6.10
N ILE A 147 8.31 -16.59 4.83
CA ILE A 147 7.69 -15.88 3.68
C ILE A 147 6.16 -16.00 3.76
N VAL A 148 5.67 -17.18 4.13
CA VAL A 148 4.26 -17.46 4.38
C VAL A 148 3.97 -17.28 5.86
N LEU A 149 3.00 -16.44 6.18
CA LEU A 149 2.60 -16.20 7.57
C LEU A 149 1.60 -17.26 8.03
N SER A 150 1.79 -17.74 9.25
CA SER A 150 0.79 -18.54 9.93
C SER A 150 -0.37 -17.64 10.33
N HIS A 151 -1.55 -17.91 9.76
CA HIS A 151 -2.76 -17.17 10.09
C HIS A 151 -3.09 -17.33 11.59
N PRO A 152 -3.47 -16.25 12.28
CA PRO A 152 -4.01 -16.33 13.63
C PRO A 152 -5.19 -17.31 13.66
N GLY A 153 -5.23 -18.16 14.69
CA GLY A 153 -6.31 -19.13 14.86
C GLY A 153 -7.61 -18.46 15.32
N PRO A 154 -8.74 -19.19 15.31
CA PRO A 154 -10.03 -18.66 15.75
C PRO A 154 -10.07 -18.27 17.24
N SER A 155 -9.09 -18.70 18.04
CA SER A 155 -8.93 -18.36 19.46
C SER A 155 -7.83 -17.32 19.72
N SER A 156 -7.27 -16.70 18.69
CA SER A 156 -6.20 -15.71 18.83
C SER A 156 -6.71 -14.43 19.51
N THR A 157 -5.83 -13.80 20.30
CA THR A 157 -6.17 -12.54 20.99
C THR A 157 -6.19 -11.37 20.01
N LYS A 158 -6.79 -10.25 20.43
CA LYS A 158 -6.81 -9.03 19.62
C LYS A 158 -5.40 -8.48 19.40
N GLU A 159 -4.52 -8.63 20.39
CA GLU A 159 -3.11 -8.24 20.33
C GLU A 159 -2.34 -9.08 19.30
N ASP A 160 -2.57 -10.40 19.26
CA ASP A 160 -1.96 -11.28 18.25
C ASP A 160 -2.38 -10.89 16.84
N LEU A 161 -3.66 -10.56 16.66
CA LEU A 161 -4.20 -10.13 15.37
C LEU A 161 -3.64 -8.75 14.98
N GLY A 162 -3.48 -7.83 15.95
CA GLY A 162 -2.88 -6.51 15.72
C GLY A 162 -1.42 -6.62 15.29
N PHE A 163 -0.65 -7.50 15.94
CA PHE A 163 0.70 -7.84 15.52
C PHE A 163 0.73 -8.40 14.09
N PHE A 164 -0.15 -9.35 13.79
CA PHE A 164 -0.26 -9.94 12.45
C PHE A 164 -0.54 -8.88 11.38
N VAL A 165 -1.46 -7.95 11.62
CA VAL A 165 -1.73 -6.82 10.72
C VAL A 165 -0.48 -5.96 10.52
N ARG A 166 0.22 -5.59 11.60
CA ARG A 166 1.46 -4.78 11.51
C ARG A 166 2.57 -5.48 10.72
N ASP A 167 2.71 -6.79 10.89
CA ASP A 167 3.66 -7.61 10.11
C ASP A 167 3.28 -7.62 8.62
N LEU A 168 2.00 -7.83 8.29
CA LEU A 168 1.52 -7.75 6.91
C LEU A 168 1.88 -6.41 6.27
N PHE A 169 1.57 -5.29 6.93
CA PHE A 169 1.87 -3.96 6.39
C PHE A 169 3.37 -3.68 6.29
N THR A 170 4.17 -4.20 7.23
CA THR A 170 5.63 -4.13 7.14
C THR A 170 6.10 -4.80 5.86
N ARG A 171 5.66 -6.03 5.59
CA ARG A 171 5.97 -6.77 4.36
C ARG A 171 5.47 -6.08 3.10
N LEU A 172 4.31 -5.41 3.15
CA LEU A 172 3.82 -4.60 2.05
C LEU A 172 4.76 -3.43 1.74
N GLN A 173 5.28 -2.76 2.77
CA GLN A 173 6.12 -1.57 2.66
C GLN A 173 7.53 -1.89 2.18
N ILE A 174 8.23 -2.81 2.83
CA ILE A 174 9.67 -3.08 2.57
C ILE A 174 9.93 -4.36 1.78
N GLY A 175 8.93 -5.25 1.68
CA GLY A 175 9.09 -6.52 1.02
C GLY A 175 9.21 -6.40 -0.50
N GLY A 176 9.94 -7.33 -1.11
CA GLY A 176 9.93 -7.52 -2.56
C GLY A 176 8.54 -7.94 -3.08
N ILE A 177 8.39 -8.03 -4.41
CA ILE A 177 7.10 -8.33 -5.06
C ILE A 177 6.41 -9.57 -4.47
N GLU A 178 7.17 -10.64 -4.20
CA GLU A 178 6.62 -11.87 -3.63
C GLU A 178 6.06 -11.67 -2.20
N PHE A 179 6.79 -10.94 -1.35
CA PHE A 179 6.32 -10.61 -0.01
C PHE A 179 5.07 -9.75 -0.05
N LYS A 180 5.00 -8.79 -0.98
CA LYS A 180 3.81 -7.94 -1.15
C LYS A 180 2.61 -8.78 -1.59
N LYS A 181 2.78 -9.69 -2.54
CA LYS A 181 1.73 -10.60 -3.03
C LYS A 181 1.19 -11.47 -1.89
N LYS A 182 2.08 -12.15 -1.16
CA LYS A 182 1.70 -13.00 -0.03
C LYS A 182 1.05 -12.23 1.11
N ALA A 183 1.56 -11.04 1.44
CA ALA A 183 0.95 -10.20 2.45
C ALA A 183 -0.46 -9.72 2.05
N LEU A 184 -0.68 -9.35 0.78
CA LEU A 184 -2.00 -9.00 0.28
C LEU A 184 -2.96 -10.20 0.28
N GLU A 185 -2.51 -11.38 -0.13
CA GLU A 185 -3.31 -12.62 -0.06
C GLU A 185 -3.76 -12.90 1.38
N SER A 186 -2.84 -12.82 2.34
CA SER A 186 -3.15 -13.03 3.75
C SER A 186 -4.06 -11.94 4.33
N LEU A 187 -3.89 -10.67 3.90
CA LEU A 187 -4.76 -9.56 4.28
C LEU A 187 -6.18 -9.77 3.75
N LEU A 188 -6.32 -10.18 2.50
CA LEU A 188 -7.62 -10.47 1.91
C LEU A 188 -8.32 -11.62 2.64
N GLN A 189 -7.60 -12.70 2.93
CA GLN A 189 -8.15 -13.81 3.69
C GLN A 189 -8.66 -13.36 5.07
N LEU A 190 -7.96 -12.45 5.74
CA LEU A 190 -8.40 -11.88 7.02
C LEU A 190 -9.66 -11.01 6.87
N LEU A 191 -9.76 -10.24 5.78
CA LEU A 191 -10.85 -9.29 5.53
C LEU A 191 -12.12 -9.95 4.95
N THR A 192 -12.02 -11.12 4.32
CA THR A 192 -13.16 -11.82 3.71
C THR A 192 -13.74 -12.93 4.58
N GLN A 193 -13.27 -13.11 5.81
CA GLN A 193 -13.88 -14.05 6.76
C GLN A 193 -15.22 -13.50 7.26
N ASP A 194 -16.31 -14.15 6.85
CA ASP A 194 -17.68 -13.65 7.02
C ASP A 194 -18.07 -13.37 8.49
N ASP A 195 -17.64 -14.22 9.44
CA ASP A 195 -18.03 -14.10 10.85
C ASP A 195 -17.42 -12.87 11.56
N GLU A 196 -16.27 -12.39 11.11
CA GLU A 196 -15.48 -11.36 11.82
C GLU A 196 -15.04 -10.20 10.90
N LYS A 197 -15.58 -10.10 9.68
CA LYS A 197 -15.24 -9.08 8.67
C LYS A 197 -15.18 -7.66 9.22
N SER A 198 -16.21 -7.27 9.98
CA SER A 198 -16.28 -5.92 10.55
C SER A 198 -15.14 -5.67 11.55
N LYS A 199 -14.87 -6.61 12.46
CA LYS A 199 -13.81 -6.47 13.46
C LYS A 199 -12.42 -6.47 12.82
N SER A 200 -12.18 -7.37 11.86
CA SER A 200 -10.93 -7.41 11.07
C SER A 200 -10.71 -6.10 10.33
N ALA A 201 -11.75 -5.53 9.70
CA ALA A 201 -11.66 -4.26 9.00
C ALA A 201 -11.35 -3.08 9.94
N THR A 202 -12.00 -3.01 11.10
CA THR A 202 -11.70 -1.98 12.12
C THR A 202 -10.28 -2.13 12.65
N LEU A 203 -9.78 -3.35 12.82
CA LEU A 203 -8.41 -3.58 13.25
C LEU A 203 -7.41 -3.15 12.18
N VAL A 204 -7.64 -3.51 10.92
CA VAL A 204 -6.80 -3.08 9.79
C VAL A 204 -6.81 -1.56 9.65
N ALA A 205 -7.94 -0.90 9.88
CA ALA A 205 -8.03 0.56 9.87
C ALA A 205 -7.23 1.22 11.00
N LYS A 206 -7.05 0.55 12.14
CA LYS A 206 -6.35 1.07 13.32
C LYS A 206 -4.85 0.75 13.35
N GLU A 207 -4.50 -0.48 13.00
CA GLU A 207 -3.13 -1.01 13.10
C GLU A 207 -2.41 -1.03 11.74
N GLY A 208 -3.17 -0.98 10.64
CA GLY A 208 -2.64 -1.03 9.28
C GLY A 208 -2.33 0.35 8.71
N ASN A 209 -1.38 0.39 7.79
CA ASN A 209 -1.04 1.60 7.03
C ASN A 209 -1.93 1.71 5.78
N VAL A 210 -3.18 2.15 5.97
CA VAL A 210 -4.19 2.27 4.91
C VAL A 210 -3.71 3.18 3.77
N ALA A 211 -2.97 4.25 4.06
CA ALA A 211 -2.35 5.11 3.07
C ALA A 211 -1.45 4.33 2.10
N TYR A 212 -0.60 3.45 2.63
CA TYR A 212 0.26 2.62 1.80
C TYR A 212 -0.54 1.61 0.97
N LEU A 213 -1.61 1.05 1.52
CA LEU A 213 -2.51 0.18 0.74
C LEU A 213 -3.16 0.94 -0.43
N ILE A 214 -3.57 2.19 -0.22
CA ILE A 214 -4.09 3.08 -1.27
C ILE A 214 -3.01 3.38 -2.31
N HIS A 215 -1.76 3.60 -1.90
CA HIS A 215 -0.65 3.80 -2.85
C HIS A 215 -0.44 2.59 -3.79
N LEU A 216 -0.76 1.37 -3.35
CA LEU A 216 -0.67 0.17 -4.20
C LEU A 216 -1.73 0.12 -5.31
N LEU A 217 -2.72 1.03 -5.32
CA LEU A 217 -3.69 1.17 -6.42
C LEU A 217 -3.08 1.83 -7.66
N ASP A 218 -1.89 2.45 -7.55
CA ASP A 218 -1.27 3.16 -8.67
C ASP A 218 -0.93 2.23 -9.85
N PHE A 219 -1.02 2.75 -11.06
CA PHE A 219 -0.85 2.00 -12.31
C PHE A 219 0.56 1.45 -12.51
N ASN A 220 1.54 2.04 -11.83
CA ASN A 220 2.95 1.64 -11.86
C ASN A 220 3.23 0.34 -11.09
N ASN A 221 2.28 -0.13 -10.27
CA ASN A 221 2.44 -1.37 -9.51
C ASN A 221 2.14 -2.60 -10.38
N ASP A 222 2.67 -3.75 -9.96
CA ASP A 222 2.35 -5.06 -10.52
C ASP A 222 0.83 -5.28 -10.54
N ASN A 223 0.31 -5.80 -11.65
CA ASN A 223 -1.14 -5.93 -11.87
C ASN A 223 -1.84 -6.75 -10.77
N LEU A 224 -1.22 -7.82 -10.27
CA LEU A 224 -1.80 -8.66 -9.21
C LEU A 224 -1.78 -7.91 -7.87
N ILE A 225 -0.70 -7.17 -7.58
CA ILE A 225 -0.63 -6.31 -6.39
C ILE A 225 -1.75 -5.27 -6.43
N ARG A 226 -1.92 -4.60 -7.57
CA ARG A 226 -2.97 -3.59 -7.75
C ARG A 226 -4.37 -4.18 -7.58
N GLU A 227 -4.62 -5.36 -8.14
CA GLU A 227 -5.90 -6.07 -8.02
C GLU A 227 -6.23 -6.49 -6.59
N HIS A 228 -5.28 -7.12 -5.90
CA HIS A 228 -5.47 -7.50 -4.51
C HIS A 228 -5.62 -6.28 -3.59
N ALA A 229 -4.83 -5.22 -3.81
CA ALA A 229 -4.93 -3.98 -3.04
C ALA A 229 -6.28 -3.28 -3.25
N THR A 230 -6.75 -3.19 -4.50
CA THR A 230 -8.08 -2.62 -4.81
C THR A 230 -9.19 -3.44 -4.15
N THR A 231 -9.07 -4.76 -4.15
CA THR A 231 -10.03 -5.64 -3.47
C THR A 231 -10.02 -5.40 -1.96
N ALA A 232 -8.85 -5.28 -1.34
CA ALA A 232 -8.72 -5.01 0.10
C ALA A 232 -9.32 -3.66 0.47
N VAL A 233 -9.01 -2.60 -0.30
CA VAL A 233 -9.60 -1.26 -0.11
C VAL A 233 -11.12 -1.29 -0.27
N SER A 234 -11.64 -2.00 -1.27
CA SER A 234 -13.08 -2.16 -1.48
C SER A 234 -13.78 -2.84 -0.32
N VAL A 235 -13.15 -3.90 0.23
CA VAL A 235 -13.66 -4.60 1.41
C VAL A 235 -13.62 -3.70 2.64
N LEU A 236 -12.53 -2.97 2.87
CA LEU A 236 -12.42 -2.02 3.98
C LEU A 236 -13.47 -0.90 3.89
N ALA A 237 -13.66 -0.31 2.72
CA ALA A 237 -14.66 0.74 2.51
C ALA A 237 -16.09 0.24 2.78
N SER A 238 -16.36 -1.03 2.49
CA SER A 238 -17.71 -1.62 2.59
C SER A 238 -17.97 -2.38 3.91
N ALA A 239 -17.01 -2.43 4.84
CA ALA A 239 -17.12 -3.27 6.04
C ALA A 239 -17.84 -2.58 7.20
N ASN A 240 -17.42 -1.38 7.58
CA ASN A 240 -18.03 -0.54 8.61
C ASN A 240 -17.63 0.93 8.46
N ASP A 241 -18.18 1.77 9.33
CA ASP A 241 -18.02 3.22 9.29
C ASP A 241 -16.59 3.65 9.61
N GLU A 242 -15.95 3.00 10.59
CA GLU A 242 -14.58 3.32 10.98
C GLU A 242 -13.59 3.01 9.86
N SER A 243 -13.67 1.82 9.24
CA SER A 243 -12.77 1.44 8.16
C SER A 243 -13.03 2.25 6.89
N ARG A 244 -14.30 2.58 6.61
CA ARG A 244 -14.67 3.45 5.51
C ARG A 244 -14.09 4.85 5.67
N LYS A 245 -14.21 5.43 6.87
CA LYS A 245 -13.66 6.74 7.19
C LYS A 245 -12.14 6.76 7.01
N ALA A 246 -11.44 5.72 7.50
CA ALA A 246 -9.99 5.59 7.29
C ALA A 246 -9.61 5.56 5.80
N VAL A 247 -10.34 4.82 4.96
CA VAL A 247 -10.08 4.79 3.50
C VAL A 247 -10.29 6.17 2.87
N PHE A 248 -11.30 6.92 3.29
CA PHE A 248 -11.56 8.26 2.76
C PHE A 248 -10.51 9.29 3.22
N GLU A 249 -10.21 9.33 4.52
CA GLU A 249 -9.25 10.28 5.11
C GLU A 249 -7.83 10.09 4.56
N GLU A 250 -7.44 8.85 4.24
CA GLU A 250 -6.15 8.54 3.59
C GLU A 250 -6.16 8.77 2.07
N GLY A 251 -7.21 9.41 1.54
CA GLY A 251 -7.27 9.85 0.14
C GLY A 251 -7.65 8.76 -0.86
N GLY A 252 -8.38 7.72 -0.43
CA GLY A 252 -8.73 6.58 -1.29
C GLY A 252 -9.66 6.91 -2.46
N LEU A 253 -10.49 7.95 -2.36
CA LEU A 253 -11.52 8.26 -3.36
C LEU A 253 -10.96 8.55 -4.76
N GLY A 254 -9.92 9.39 -4.86
CA GLY A 254 -9.31 9.76 -6.15
C GLY A 254 -8.76 8.56 -6.92
N PRO A 255 -7.88 7.72 -6.32
CA PRO A 255 -7.39 6.49 -6.93
C PRO A 255 -8.50 5.52 -7.33
N LEU A 256 -9.55 5.38 -6.51
CA LEU A 256 -10.69 4.51 -6.83
C LEU A 256 -11.48 5.02 -8.05
N LEU A 257 -11.74 6.32 -8.15
CA LEU A 257 -12.38 6.93 -9.31
C LEU A 257 -11.55 6.73 -10.59
N ARG A 258 -10.22 6.88 -10.50
CA ARG A 258 -9.32 6.58 -11.63
C ARG A 258 -9.40 5.12 -12.06
N ILE A 259 -9.43 4.18 -11.12
CA ILE A 259 -9.61 2.75 -11.43
C ILE A 259 -10.98 2.51 -12.08
N LEU A 260 -12.03 3.18 -11.62
CA LEU A 260 -13.35 3.06 -12.22
C LEU A 260 -13.38 3.53 -13.69
N GLU A 261 -12.59 4.55 -14.02
CA GLU A 261 -12.43 5.07 -15.36
C GLU A 261 -11.59 4.13 -16.25
N THR A 262 -10.39 3.74 -15.83
CA THR A 262 -9.38 3.09 -16.70
C THR A 262 -9.13 1.60 -16.40
N GLY A 263 -9.71 1.05 -15.34
CA GLY A 263 -9.45 -0.30 -14.86
C GLY A 263 -10.07 -1.41 -15.71
N SER A 264 -9.64 -2.65 -15.46
CA SER A 264 -10.32 -3.85 -15.97
C SER A 264 -11.73 -3.97 -15.39
N MET A 265 -12.60 -4.77 -16.01
CA MET A 265 -13.97 -4.99 -15.51
C MET A 265 -13.98 -5.41 -14.02
N SER A 266 -13.11 -6.34 -13.62
CA SER A 266 -12.99 -6.78 -12.22
C SER A 266 -12.62 -5.62 -11.28
N LEU A 267 -11.66 -4.79 -11.68
CA LEU A 267 -11.23 -3.62 -10.91
C LEU A 267 -12.33 -2.55 -10.82
N LYS A 268 -13.06 -2.29 -11.91
CA LYS A 268 -14.17 -1.34 -11.94
C LYS A 268 -15.30 -1.74 -10.99
N GLU A 269 -15.59 -3.04 -10.90
CA GLU A 269 -16.59 -3.55 -9.95
C GLU A 269 -16.18 -3.32 -8.50
N LYS A 270 -14.91 -3.61 -8.15
CA LYS A 270 -14.39 -3.35 -6.80
C LYS A 270 -14.33 -1.86 -6.48
N ALA A 271 -13.87 -1.05 -7.43
CA ALA A 271 -13.77 0.40 -7.26
C ALA A 271 -15.14 1.05 -7.10
N SER A 272 -16.12 0.71 -7.96
CA SER A 272 -17.48 1.24 -7.86
C SER A 272 -18.16 0.85 -6.54
N ALA A 273 -17.99 -0.38 -6.07
CA ALA A 273 -18.48 -0.79 -4.74
C ALA A 273 -17.86 0.05 -3.61
N ALA A 274 -16.55 0.30 -3.67
CA ALA A 274 -15.86 1.14 -2.69
C ALA A 274 -16.35 2.59 -2.73
N VAL A 275 -16.57 3.16 -3.93
CA VAL A 275 -17.08 4.51 -4.11
C VAL A 275 -18.53 4.64 -3.62
N GLU A 276 -19.41 3.68 -3.91
CA GLU A 276 -20.77 3.66 -3.34
C GLU A 276 -20.71 3.61 -1.81
N ALA A 277 -19.82 2.80 -1.24
CA ALA A 277 -19.65 2.73 0.20
C ALA A 277 -19.19 4.08 0.77
N ILE A 278 -18.11 4.66 0.24
CA ILE A 278 -17.57 5.98 0.68
C ILE A 278 -18.62 7.08 0.63
N THR A 279 -19.42 7.13 -0.44
CA THR A 279 -20.46 8.14 -0.63
C THR A 279 -21.68 7.95 0.25
N ALA A 280 -21.84 6.79 0.92
CA ALA A 280 -22.92 6.59 1.90
C ALA A 280 -22.80 7.55 3.10
N ASP A 281 -21.61 8.09 3.34
CA ASP A 281 -21.42 9.21 4.26
C ASP A 281 -21.65 10.55 3.53
N PRO A 282 -22.68 11.33 3.90
CA PRO A 282 -22.99 12.59 3.24
C PRO A 282 -21.87 13.64 3.35
N GLU A 283 -20.98 13.54 4.37
CA GLU A 283 -19.83 14.44 4.51
C GLU A 283 -18.81 14.24 3.38
N ASN A 284 -18.85 13.11 2.69
CA ASN A 284 -17.94 12.80 1.58
C ASN A 284 -18.48 13.25 0.22
N ALA A 285 -19.73 13.70 0.14
CA ALA A 285 -20.40 13.97 -1.13
C ALA A 285 -19.67 15.02 -1.98
N TRP A 286 -19.22 16.12 -1.36
CA TRP A 286 -18.48 17.19 -2.04
C TRP A 286 -17.22 16.70 -2.76
N ALA A 287 -16.59 15.66 -2.22
CA ALA A 287 -15.34 15.13 -2.76
C ALA A 287 -15.56 14.49 -4.14
N ILE A 288 -16.77 13.99 -4.44
CA ILE A 288 -17.10 13.49 -5.78
C ILE A 288 -16.93 14.58 -6.82
N SER A 289 -17.46 15.78 -6.61
CA SER A 289 -17.26 16.89 -7.54
C SER A 289 -15.79 17.33 -7.60
N ALA A 290 -15.13 17.42 -6.44
CA ALA A 290 -13.73 17.85 -6.36
C ALA A 290 -12.77 16.94 -7.18
N TYR A 291 -13.06 15.64 -7.26
CA TYR A 291 -12.29 14.68 -8.05
C TYR A 291 -12.82 14.45 -9.48
N GLY A 292 -13.79 15.24 -9.95
CA GLY A 292 -14.41 15.04 -11.27
C GLY A 292 -15.23 13.74 -11.38
N GLY A 293 -15.64 13.18 -10.24
CA GLY A 293 -16.30 11.88 -10.14
C GLY A 293 -17.70 11.85 -10.76
N VAL A 294 -18.37 12.99 -10.96
CA VAL A 294 -19.71 13.05 -11.57
C VAL A 294 -19.69 12.47 -12.99
N SER A 295 -18.74 12.90 -13.83
CA SER A 295 -18.63 12.40 -15.21
C SER A 295 -18.24 10.91 -15.22
N ILE A 296 -17.28 10.52 -14.37
CA ILE A 296 -16.82 9.13 -14.23
C ILE A 296 -17.96 8.20 -13.82
N LEU A 297 -18.76 8.59 -12.82
CA LEU A 297 -19.91 7.80 -12.35
C LEU A 297 -21.02 7.74 -13.41
N THR A 298 -21.27 8.84 -14.13
CA THR A 298 -22.26 8.87 -15.20
C THR A 298 -21.88 7.95 -16.35
N GLU A 299 -20.60 7.94 -16.74
CA GLU A 299 -20.09 7.01 -17.74
C GLU A 299 -20.13 5.56 -17.25
N ALA A 300 -19.79 5.30 -15.98
CA ALA A 300 -19.91 3.97 -15.38
C ALA A 300 -21.36 3.45 -15.36
N CYS A 301 -22.35 4.34 -15.22
CA CYS A 301 -23.76 3.99 -15.37
C CYS A 301 -24.13 3.64 -16.82
N ARG A 302 -23.50 4.30 -17.79
CA ARG A 302 -23.80 4.16 -19.23
C ARG A 302 -23.20 2.89 -19.83
N SER A 303 -21.94 2.59 -19.51
CA SER A 303 -21.16 1.55 -20.20
C SER A 303 -20.52 0.50 -19.27
N GLY A 304 -20.74 0.59 -17.95
CA GLY A 304 -20.23 -0.37 -16.98
C GLY A 304 -20.85 -1.76 -17.07
N SER A 305 -20.21 -2.75 -16.42
CA SER A 305 -20.85 -4.05 -16.17
C SER A 305 -22.13 -3.87 -15.34
N THR A 306 -23.02 -4.86 -15.31
CA THR A 306 -24.26 -4.80 -14.51
C THR A 306 -23.99 -4.50 -13.03
N VAL A 307 -22.90 -5.03 -12.49
CA VAL A 307 -22.43 -4.77 -11.11
C VAL A 307 -21.91 -3.34 -10.98
N THR A 308 -21.03 -2.92 -11.90
CA THR A 308 -20.46 -1.55 -11.88
C THR A 308 -21.55 -0.49 -12.02
N GLN A 309 -22.50 -0.70 -12.93
CA GLN A 309 -23.65 0.18 -13.17
C GLN A 309 -24.51 0.30 -11.90
N ALA A 310 -24.84 -0.82 -11.24
CA ALA A 310 -25.65 -0.80 -10.02
C ALA A 310 -24.95 -0.05 -8.86
N HIS A 311 -23.63 -0.18 -8.73
CA HIS A 311 -22.87 0.57 -7.73
C HIS A 311 -22.72 2.05 -8.10
N ALA A 312 -22.46 2.36 -9.36
CA ALA A 312 -22.35 3.74 -9.83
C ALA A 312 -23.66 4.52 -9.63
N VAL A 313 -24.81 3.92 -9.96
CA VAL A 313 -26.13 4.52 -9.68
C VAL A 313 -26.35 4.73 -8.18
N GLY A 314 -25.90 3.77 -7.35
CA GLY A 314 -25.96 3.90 -5.90
C GLY A 314 -25.10 5.06 -5.36
N ALA A 315 -23.90 5.23 -5.89
CA ALA A 315 -23.02 6.33 -5.54
C ALA A 315 -23.63 7.68 -5.94
N ILE A 316 -24.16 7.79 -7.17
CA ILE A 316 -24.86 9.00 -7.65
C ILE A 316 -26.05 9.31 -6.73
N ARG A 317 -26.89 8.32 -6.42
CA ARG A 317 -28.04 8.47 -5.52
C ARG A 317 -27.63 9.02 -4.15
N ASN A 318 -26.53 8.55 -3.58
CA ASN A 318 -26.07 8.99 -2.26
C ASN A 318 -25.72 10.48 -2.24
N VAL A 319 -25.11 10.98 -3.32
CA VAL A 319 -24.66 12.38 -3.42
C VAL A 319 -25.68 13.31 -4.08
N ALA A 320 -26.73 12.76 -4.69
CA ALA A 320 -27.74 13.49 -5.43
C ALA A 320 -28.56 14.46 -4.58
N ASN A 321 -28.44 14.51 -3.25
CA ASN A 321 -29.08 15.53 -2.43
C ASN A 321 -28.32 16.86 -2.39
N VAL A 322 -27.05 16.89 -2.80
CA VAL A 322 -26.23 18.10 -2.83
C VAL A 322 -26.51 18.89 -4.11
N GLU A 323 -27.03 20.12 -3.98
CA GLU A 323 -27.47 20.95 -5.12
C GLU A 323 -26.38 21.17 -6.20
N GLU A 324 -25.13 21.40 -5.80
CA GLU A 324 -24.02 21.54 -6.74
C GLU A 324 -23.83 20.26 -7.58
N ILE A 325 -23.89 19.09 -6.94
CA ILE A 325 -23.76 17.80 -7.60
C ILE A 325 -24.97 17.52 -8.50
N LYS A 326 -26.18 17.89 -8.07
CA LYS A 326 -27.40 17.78 -8.91
C LYS A 326 -27.25 18.54 -10.22
N ASN A 327 -26.75 19.77 -10.16
CA ASN A 327 -26.54 20.59 -11.36
C ASN A 327 -25.52 19.94 -12.30
N SER A 328 -24.38 19.49 -11.75
CA SER A 328 -23.38 18.77 -12.55
C SER A 328 -23.94 17.47 -13.16
N LEU A 329 -24.78 16.73 -12.43
CA LEU A 329 -25.45 15.53 -12.95
C LEU A 329 -26.41 15.86 -14.11
N ALA A 330 -27.13 16.98 -14.03
CA ALA A 330 -27.99 17.44 -15.11
C ALA A 330 -27.17 17.79 -16.36
N GLU A 331 -26.08 18.54 -16.20
CA GLU A 331 -25.19 18.97 -17.28
C GLU A 331 -24.50 17.79 -17.98
N GLU A 332 -24.10 16.75 -17.22
CA GLU A 332 -23.49 15.52 -17.76
C GLU A 332 -24.52 14.53 -18.37
N GLY A 333 -25.81 14.90 -18.39
CA GLY A 333 -26.89 14.06 -18.95
C GLY A 333 -27.18 12.81 -18.13
N ALA A 334 -26.92 12.83 -16.82
CA ALA A 334 -27.13 11.67 -15.95
C ALA A 334 -28.61 11.26 -15.86
N VAL A 335 -29.56 12.20 -16.01
CA VAL A 335 -31.01 11.91 -15.97
C VAL A 335 -31.40 10.90 -17.07
N THR A 336 -30.95 11.13 -18.31
CA THR A 336 -31.22 10.22 -19.44
C THR A 336 -30.61 8.84 -19.19
N VAL A 337 -29.39 8.80 -18.65
CA VAL A 337 -28.72 7.54 -18.29
C VAL A 337 -29.50 6.80 -17.20
N LEU A 338 -29.96 7.49 -16.17
CA LEU A 338 -30.75 6.89 -15.08
C LEU A 338 -32.09 6.34 -15.57
N ILE A 339 -32.78 7.04 -16.49
CA ILE A 339 -34.02 6.54 -17.13
C ILE A 339 -33.72 5.26 -17.92
N GLN A 340 -32.63 5.23 -18.69
CA GLN A 340 -32.22 4.04 -19.42
C GLN A 340 -31.94 2.87 -18.46
N VAL A 341 -31.23 3.11 -17.35
CA VAL A 341 -30.98 2.08 -16.33
C VAL A 341 -32.28 1.61 -15.67
N LEU A 342 -33.25 2.50 -15.45
CA LEU A 342 -34.56 2.14 -14.92
C LEU A 342 -35.33 1.20 -15.87
N ILE A 343 -35.17 1.36 -17.18
CA ILE A 343 -35.85 0.53 -18.19
C ILE A 343 -35.14 -0.81 -18.38
N SER A 344 -33.80 -0.83 -18.53
CA SER A 344 -33.05 -2.01 -18.97
C SER A 344 -32.05 -2.58 -17.95
N GLY A 345 -31.91 -1.97 -16.78
CA GLY A 345 -30.97 -2.38 -15.74
C GLY A 345 -31.41 -3.64 -14.97
N THR A 346 -30.55 -4.10 -14.07
CA THR A 346 -30.90 -5.17 -13.12
C THR A 346 -31.88 -4.66 -12.06
N SER A 347 -32.61 -5.54 -11.40
CA SER A 347 -33.57 -5.17 -10.33
C SER A 347 -32.94 -4.21 -9.30
N SER A 348 -31.71 -4.49 -8.85
CA SER A 348 -30.98 -3.60 -7.94
C SER A 348 -30.67 -2.24 -8.58
N ALA A 349 -30.19 -2.21 -9.82
CA ALA A 349 -29.89 -0.95 -10.50
C ALA A 349 -31.17 -0.11 -10.74
N GLN A 350 -32.29 -0.77 -11.09
CA GLN A 350 -33.59 -0.14 -11.30
C GLN A 350 -34.13 0.49 -10.02
N GLU A 351 -34.07 -0.22 -8.89
CA GLU A 351 -34.49 0.31 -7.59
C GLU A 351 -33.68 1.56 -7.21
N LYS A 352 -32.35 1.48 -7.34
CA LYS A 352 -31.47 2.62 -7.04
C LYS A 352 -31.70 3.79 -7.99
N ALA A 353 -31.94 3.52 -9.27
CA ALA A 353 -32.22 4.53 -10.29
C ALA A 353 -33.54 5.24 -10.03
N ALA A 354 -34.61 4.49 -9.69
CA ALA A 354 -35.91 5.06 -9.34
C ALA A 354 -35.80 6.02 -8.15
N HIS A 355 -35.06 5.61 -7.10
CA HIS A 355 -34.84 6.47 -5.94
C HIS A 355 -34.01 7.71 -6.30
N CYS A 356 -32.95 7.56 -7.11
CA CYS A 356 -32.14 8.69 -7.57
C CYS A 356 -32.97 9.70 -8.39
N ILE A 357 -33.81 9.23 -9.31
CA ILE A 357 -34.68 10.08 -10.13
C ILE A 357 -35.68 10.83 -9.24
N ALA A 358 -36.25 10.19 -8.22
CA ALA A 358 -37.16 10.84 -7.27
C ALA A 358 -36.46 11.99 -6.51
N ILE A 359 -35.20 11.79 -6.09
CA ILE A 359 -34.39 12.84 -5.45
C ILE A 359 -34.16 14.01 -6.42
N LEU A 360 -33.75 13.73 -7.66
CA LEU A 360 -33.50 14.76 -8.67
C LEU A 360 -34.78 15.54 -9.03
N ALA A 361 -35.91 14.86 -9.15
CA ALA A 361 -37.22 15.45 -9.47
C ALA A 361 -37.80 16.32 -8.34
N SER A 362 -37.35 16.14 -7.10
CA SER A 362 -37.78 16.98 -5.97
C SER A 362 -37.26 18.43 -6.05
N SER A 363 -36.31 18.71 -6.95
CA SER A 363 -35.77 20.04 -7.20
C SER A 363 -36.45 20.70 -8.40
N ALA A 364 -36.99 21.91 -8.21
CA ALA A 364 -37.83 22.61 -9.18
C ALA A 364 -37.15 22.89 -10.54
N ASN A 365 -35.81 22.87 -10.61
CA ASN A 365 -35.04 23.19 -11.81
C ASN A 365 -34.82 21.99 -12.75
N LEU A 366 -34.84 20.74 -12.24
CA LEU A 366 -34.61 19.53 -13.05
C LEU A 366 -35.88 18.96 -13.69
N CYS A 367 -37.07 19.31 -13.20
CA CYS A 367 -38.33 18.88 -13.80
C CYS A 367 -38.47 19.32 -15.27
N VAL A 368 -37.92 20.48 -15.64
CA VAL A 368 -37.98 20.99 -17.01
C VAL A 368 -37.14 20.14 -17.97
N PHE A 369 -35.97 19.67 -17.52
CA PHE A 369 -35.11 18.78 -18.31
C PHE A 369 -35.66 17.35 -18.41
N ALA A 370 -36.21 16.81 -17.32
CA ALA A 370 -36.80 15.47 -17.32
C ALA A 370 -38.01 15.36 -18.27
N CYS A 371 -38.86 16.40 -18.35
CA CYS A 371 -39.93 16.44 -19.34
C CYS A 371 -39.40 16.47 -20.78
N TYR A 372 -38.32 17.22 -21.05
CA TYR A 372 -37.74 17.31 -22.39
C TYR A 372 -37.06 16.02 -22.87
N SER A 373 -36.48 15.22 -21.96
CA SER A 373 -35.81 13.95 -22.29
C SER A 373 -36.74 12.74 -22.38
N ILE A 374 -37.98 12.84 -21.88
CA ILE A 374 -39.00 11.78 -22.06
C ILE A 374 -39.70 11.91 -23.42
N ASP A 375 -39.72 13.11 -23.99
CA ASP A 375 -40.37 13.42 -25.28
C ASP A 375 -39.46 13.24 -26.52
N GLN A 376 -38.18 12.86 -26.34
CA GLN A 376 -37.25 12.45 -27.41
C GLN A 376 -36.94 10.96 -27.30
#